data_AF-A0A9P3Q391-F1
#
_entry.id   AF-A0A9P3Q391-F1
#
_cell.length_a   1.000
_cell.length_b   1.000
_cell.length_c   1.000
_cell.angle_alpha   90.00
_cell.angle_beta   90.00
_cell.angle_gamma   90.00
#
_symmetry.space_group_name_H-M   'P 1'
#
loop_
_entity.id
_entity.type
_entity.pdbx_description
1 polymer ?
#
loop_
_entity_poly.entity_id
_entity_poly.type
_entity_poly.pdbx_seq_one_letter_code
_entity_poly.pdbx_strand_id
1 'polypeptide(L)'
;MDSPSIADINWEELFQENNADDLFQDRDYDGIEPESSDDDSEYGDHLMPEPSDSDSEDEEPTRPAIQMARTASLRERLDPQDPQELSRKVEYVLRVMDSIGINLPIFLDALSWGDEACTQNAKIRYERAAFMNSQELPKILRQWLKPERSPGSKKKRARGAAPTMKAFALECIEDLVDKELRQLAPHLASPAGEDVEPETLLSTGFAGMQQDVEASAPSCLRLLKKMACRKGQEDNAKKGPEKVSLVIYITR
;
A
#
# COMPACT_ATOMS: atom_id res chain seq x y z
N MET A 1 -37.38 -1.16 31.44
CA MET A 1 -35.98 -0.89 31.80
C MET A 1 -35.50 0.10 30.76
N ASP A 2 -35.59 1.38 31.09
CA ASP A 2 -35.21 2.45 30.18
C ASP A 2 -33.69 2.46 30.05
N SER A 3 -33.20 2.30 28.82
CA SER A 3 -31.78 2.49 28.51
C SER A 3 -31.43 3.96 28.69
N PRO A 4 -30.31 4.31 29.34
CA PRO A 4 -29.91 5.71 29.49
C PRO A 4 -29.72 6.37 28.13
N SER A 5 -30.11 7.65 28.05
CA SER A 5 -29.98 8.47 26.85
C SER A 5 -28.49 8.73 26.57
N ILE A 6 -28.09 8.67 25.31
CA ILE A 6 -26.70 8.92 24.86
C ILE A 6 -26.22 10.35 25.21
N ALA A 7 -27.15 11.27 25.49
CA ALA A 7 -26.82 12.62 25.96
C ALA A 7 -26.24 12.66 27.39
N ASP A 8 -26.33 11.56 28.15
CA ASP A 8 -25.84 11.47 29.54
C ASP A 8 -24.45 10.81 29.65
N ILE A 9 -23.80 10.51 28.51
CA ILE A 9 -22.46 9.92 28.48
C ILE A 9 -21.42 11.04 28.58
N ASN A 10 -20.71 11.08 29.71
CA ASN A 10 -19.57 11.97 29.90
C ASN A 10 -18.38 11.48 29.04
N TRP A 11 -18.24 12.06 27.85
CA TRP A 11 -17.22 11.67 26.89
C TRP A 11 -15.79 11.93 27.41
N GLU A 12 -15.58 12.94 28.27
CA GLU A 12 -14.26 13.25 28.85
C GLU A 12 -13.76 12.13 29.78
N GLU A 13 -14.65 11.47 30.52
CA GLU A 13 -14.31 10.35 31.42
C GLU A 13 -13.91 9.08 30.65
N LEU A 14 -14.57 8.79 29.51
CA LEU A 14 -14.24 7.62 28.68
C LEU A 14 -12.97 7.79 27.84
N PHE A 15 -12.59 9.02 27.53
CA PHE A 15 -11.29 9.31 26.91
C PHE A 15 -10.14 9.28 27.92
N GLN A 16 -10.40 9.49 29.22
CA GLN A 16 -9.39 9.38 30.29
C GLN A 16 -9.06 7.95 30.71
N GLU A 17 -9.97 6.97 30.55
CA GLU A 17 -9.70 5.58 30.96
C GLU A 17 -8.84 4.76 29.98
N ASN A 18 -8.61 5.26 28.76
CA ASN A 18 -7.58 4.69 27.90
C ASN A 18 -6.30 5.49 28.08
N ASN A 19 -5.42 4.99 28.94
CA ASN A 19 -4.07 5.52 29.18
C ASN A 19 -3.15 5.31 27.94
N ALA A 20 -3.59 5.83 26.79
CA ALA A 20 -2.80 6.00 25.59
C ALA A 20 -2.20 7.40 25.54
N ASP A 21 -2.75 8.36 26.29
CA ASP A 21 -2.22 9.72 26.37
C ASP A 21 -0.88 9.78 27.11
N ASP A 22 -0.65 8.95 28.15
CA ASP A 22 0.66 8.82 28.80
C ASP A 22 1.77 8.39 27.81
N LEU A 23 1.42 7.65 26.75
CA LEU A 23 2.41 7.11 25.81
C LEU A 23 2.89 8.14 24.77
N PHE A 24 2.18 9.27 24.67
CA PHE A 24 2.50 10.36 23.73
C PHE A 24 3.00 11.63 24.43
N GLN A 25 2.85 11.76 25.75
CA GLN A 25 3.37 12.90 26.52
C GLN A 25 4.90 12.84 26.71
N ASP A 26 5.51 11.66 26.69
CA ASP A 26 6.97 11.48 26.89
C ASP A 26 7.82 11.66 25.61
N ARG A 27 7.24 12.10 24.48
CA ARG A 27 8.01 12.53 23.31
C ARG A 27 8.15 14.04 23.32
N ASP A 28 8.85 14.51 24.35
CA ASP A 28 9.34 15.87 24.41
C ASP A 28 10.17 16.18 23.16
N TYR A 29 9.73 17.25 22.51
CA TYR A 29 10.34 17.91 21.38
C TYR A 29 11.63 18.55 21.87
N ASP A 30 12.78 17.95 21.56
CA ASP A 30 14.08 18.56 21.88
C ASP A 30 14.16 19.95 21.25
N GLY A 31 14.48 20.92 22.10
CA GLY A 31 14.25 22.34 21.89
C GLY A 31 14.98 22.94 20.70
N ILE A 32 14.25 23.73 19.93
CA ILE A 32 14.81 24.87 19.22
C ILE A 32 14.25 26.10 19.93
N GLU A 33 15.06 26.67 20.82
CA GLU A 33 14.77 27.99 21.39
C GLU A 33 14.80 29.03 20.25
N PRO A 34 13.83 29.97 20.18
CA PRO A 34 13.97 31.14 19.33
C PRO A 34 14.84 32.16 20.06
N GLU A 35 16.14 32.20 19.79
CA GLU A 35 16.97 33.34 20.19
C GLU A 35 16.59 34.57 19.36
N SER A 36 16.09 35.59 20.06
CA SER A 36 15.98 36.96 19.59
C SER A 36 17.20 37.76 20.04
N SER A 37 17.92 38.42 19.13
CA SER A 37 18.13 39.88 19.19
C SER A 37 18.94 40.40 17.99
N ASP A 38 18.48 41.55 17.50
CA ASP A 38 19.06 42.49 16.55
C ASP A 38 20.58 42.76 16.69
N ASP A 39 21.29 43.00 15.57
CA ASP A 39 22.05 44.26 15.30
C ASP A 39 22.68 44.27 13.88
N ASP A 40 22.87 45.47 13.35
CA ASP A 40 23.08 45.90 11.96
C ASP A 40 24.46 45.63 11.31
N SER A 41 24.45 45.62 9.97
CA SER A 41 25.31 46.42 9.05
C SER A 41 26.16 45.72 7.96
N GLU A 42 25.85 46.13 6.72
CA GLU A 42 26.73 46.61 5.62
C GLU A 42 27.62 45.68 4.74
N TYR A 43 27.22 45.60 3.46
CA TYR A 43 27.97 45.35 2.19
C TYR A 43 29.01 44.22 2.09
N GLY A 44 28.70 43.23 1.25
CA GLY A 44 29.68 42.33 0.65
C GLY A 44 29.07 41.40 -0.39
N ASP A 45 29.15 41.81 -1.65
CA ASP A 45 28.84 41.02 -2.85
C ASP A 45 29.60 39.68 -2.84
N HIS A 46 28.87 38.57 -2.66
CA HIS A 46 29.38 37.24 -2.97
C HIS A 46 28.22 36.33 -3.40
N LEU A 47 28.23 35.97 -4.69
CA LEU A 47 27.41 34.93 -5.32
C LEU A 47 27.43 33.65 -4.46
N MET A 48 26.27 33.28 -3.88
CA MET A 48 26.05 32.01 -3.21
C MET A 48 25.02 31.18 -3.98
N PRO A 49 25.23 29.86 -4.13
CA PRO A 49 24.40 28.98 -4.95
C PRO A 49 23.07 28.67 -4.28
N GLU A 50 22.03 28.42 -5.09
CA GLU A 50 20.70 28.06 -4.61
C GLU A 50 20.71 26.81 -3.70
N PRO A 51 19.93 26.81 -2.61
CA PRO A 51 19.69 25.60 -1.85
C PRO A 51 18.77 24.68 -2.66
N SER A 52 19.34 23.57 -3.11
CA SER A 52 18.57 22.43 -3.60
C SER A 52 17.86 21.78 -2.40
N ASP A 53 16.58 22.06 -2.24
CA ASP A 53 15.68 21.33 -1.34
C ASP A 53 15.49 19.90 -1.89
N SER A 54 16.49 19.06 -1.64
CA SER A 54 16.37 17.61 -1.77
C SER A 54 15.79 17.10 -0.46
N ASP A 55 14.46 17.18 -0.38
CA ASP A 55 13.65 16.58 0.69
C ASP A 55 13.69 15.04 0.53
N SER A 56 14.80 14.44 0.94
CA SER A 56 14.89 13.01 1.12
C SER A 56 14.20 12.68 2.43
N GLU A 57 12.92 12.30 2.35
CA GLU A 57 12.25 11.58 3.43
C GLU A 57 13.06 10.31 3.72
N ASP A 58 13.98 10.40 4.68
CA ASP A 58 14.58 9.23 5.31
C ASP A 58 13.43 8.44 5.95
N GLU A 59 12.97 7.39 5.27
CA GLU A 59 12.10 6.38 5.84
C GLU A 59 12.87 5.70 6.99
N GLU A 60 12.72 6.24 8.21
CA GLU A 60 13.12 5.51 9.41
C GLU A 60 12.40 4.14 9.39
N PRO A 61 13.13 3.03 9.60
CA PRO A 61 12.53 1.70 9.58
C PRO A 61 11.52 1.56 10.72
N THR A 62 10.25 1.74 10.36
CA THR A 62 9.07 1.64 11.23
C THR A 62 9.14 0.40 12.11
N ARG A 63 9.21 0.56 13.43
CA ARG A 63 9.24 -0.55 14.40
C ARG A 63 7.88 -1.28 14.42
N PRO A 64 7.72 -2.46 13.77
CA PRO A 64 6.39 -3.08 13.57
C PRO A 64 5.89 -3.82 14.82
N ALA A 65 6.80 -4.19 15.73
CA ALA A 65 6.52 -5.16 16.79
C ALA A 65 5.45 -4.73 17.79
N ILE A 66 5.42 -3.44 18.16
CA ILE A 66 4.51 -2.94 19.21
C ILE A 66 3.06 -2.91 18.72
N GLN A 67 2.84 -2.46 17.48
CA GLN A 67 1.51 -2.34 16.88
C GLN A 67 0.87 -3.73 16.67
N MET A 68 1.66 -4.69 16.18
CA MET A 68 1.21 -6.06 15.98
C MET A 68 0.85 -6.76 17.29
N ALA A 69 1.65 -6.54 18.35
CA ALA A 69 1.38 -7.08 19.67
C ALA A 69 0.05 -6.55 20.24
N ARG A 70 -0.22 -5.24 20.10
CA ARG A 70 -1.47 -4.62 20.56
C ARG A 70 -2.70 -5.25 19.91
N THR A 71 -2.70 -5.43 18.59
CA THR A 71 -3.82 -6.05 17.86
C THR A 71 -4.03 -7.51 18.29
N ALA A 72 -2.95 -8.28 18.49
CA ALA A 72 -3.03 -9.65 18.98
C ALA A 72 -3.64 -9.72 20.40
N SER A 73 -3.19 -8.88 21.32
CA SER A 73 -3.73 -8.80 22.68
C SER A 73 -5.21 -8.39 22.69
N LEU A 74 -5.62 -7.45 21.84
CA LEU A 74 -7.03 -7.06 21.72
C LEU A 74 -7.91 -8.20 21.17
N ARG A 75 -7.39 -9.00 20.23
CA ARG A 75 -8.09 -10.19 19.73
C ARG A 75 -8.24 -11.27 20.80
N GLU A 76 -7.21 -11.50 21.61
CA GLU A 76 -7.23 -12.50 22.70
C GLU A 76 -8.21 -12.13 23.81
N ARG A 77 -8.42 -10.83 24.04
CA ARG A 77 -9.40 -10.31 24.99
C ARG A 77 -10.86 -10.45 24.54
N LEU A 78 -11.12 -10.83 23.29
CA LEU A 78 -12.47 -11.16 22.85
C LEU A 78 -12.88 -12.48 23.48
N ASP A 79 -14.05 -12.53 24.11
CA ASP A 79 -14.57 -13.74 24.74
C ASP A 79 -14.87 -14.78 23.66
N PRO A 80 -14.11 -15.89 23.61
CA PRO A 80 -14.36 -16.93 22.62
C PRO A 80 -15.72 -17.64 22.84
N GLN A 81 -16.34 -17.49 24.01
CA GLN A 81 -17.64 -18.07 24.35
C GLN A 81 -18.82 -17.18 23.95
N ASP A 82 -18.61 -15.90 23.67
CA ASP A 82 -19.64 -14.99 23.16
C ASP A 82 -19.43 -14.68 21.66
N PRO A 83 -20.02 -15.49 20.74
CA PRO A 83 -19.86 -15.28 19.31
C PRO A 83 -20.47 -13.95 18.80
N GLN A 84 -21.24 -13.24 19.64
CA GLN A 84 -21.87 -11.97 19.27
C GLN A 84 -21.11 -10.75 19.82
N GLU A 85 -20.14 -10.92 20.69
CA GLU A 85 -19.42 -9.82 21.33
C GLU A 85 -18.82 -8.87 20.29
N LEU A 86 -18.09 -9.42 19.31
CA LEU A 86 -17.48 -8.65 18.24
C LEU A 86 -18.54 -7.91 17.41
N SER A 87 -19.66 -8.56 17.07
CA SER A 87 -20.72 -7.90 16.29
C SER A 87 -21.36 -6.73 17.05
N ARG A 88 -21.56 -6.85 18.37
CA ARG A 88 -22.11 -5.76 19.19
C ARG A 88 -21.13 -4.58 19.29
N LYS A 89 -19.83 -4.86 19.46
CA LYS A 89 -18.79 -3.82 19.46
C LYS A 89 -18.70 -3.09 18.11
N VAL A 90 -18.77 -3.82 17.00
CA VAL A 90 -18.78 -3.22 15.66
C VAL A 90 -20.04 -2.38 15.44
N GLU A 91 -21.22 -2.89 15.83
CA GLU A 91 -22.47 -2.13 15.75
C GLU A 91 -22.41 -0.85 16.58
N TYR A 92 -21.86 -0.90 17.79
CA TYR A 92 -21.65 0.28 18.63
C TYR A 92 -20.80 1.33 17.92
N VAL A 93 -19.66 0.95 17.33
CA VAL A 93 -18.80 1.88 16.59
C VAL A 93 -19.54 2.51 15.41
N LEU A 94 -20.34 1.73 14.66
CA LEU A 94 -21.12 2.26 13.54
C LEU A 94 -22.17 3.28 14.01
N ARG A 95 -22.84 3.04 15.14
CA ARG A 95 -23.79 4.00 15.71
C ARG A 95 -23.09 5.27 16.21
N VAL A 96 -21.88 5.15 16.76
CA VAL A 96 -21.08 6.32 17.15
C VAL A 96 -20.72 7.15 15.92
N MET A 97 -20.27 6.53 14.82
CA MET A 97 -20.01 7.22 13.55
C MET A 97 -21.25 8.00 13.08
N ASP A 98 -22.42 7.35 13.07
CA ASP A 98 -23.68 7.99 12.69
C ASP A 98 -23.99 9.21 13.59
N SER A 99 -23.73 9.11 14.90
CA SER A 99 -24.00 10.19 15.86
C SER A 99 -23.09 11.42 15.70
N ILE A 100 -21.85 11.22 15.23
CA ILE A 100 -20.88 12.30 14.98
C ILE A 100 -20.87 12.76 13.51
N GLY A 101 -21.81 12.27 12.70
CA GLY A 101 -22.01 12.72 11.31
C GLY A 101 -21.00 12.18 10.30
N ILE A 102 -20.32 11.07 10.60
CA ILE A 102 -19.44 10.39 9.64
C ILE A 102 -19.95 8.97 9.35
N ASN A 103 -19.46 8.37 8.28
CA ASN A 103 -19.75 6.97 7.97
C ASN A 103 -18.45 6.21 7.70
N LEU A 104 -18.54 4.89 7.52
CA LEU A 104 -17.36 4.05 7.34
C LEU A 104 -16.47 4.48 6.15
N PRO A 105 -17.00 4.82 4.95
CA PRO A 105 -16.18 5.40 3.88
C PRO A 105 -15.41 6.66 4.27
N ILE A 106 -16.09 7.65 4.88
CA ILE A 106 -15.44 8.90 5.32
C ILE A 106 -14.36 8.61 6.36
N PHE A 107 -14.65 7.74 7.31
CA PHE A 107 -13.67 7.35 8.34
C PHE A 107 -12.43 6.67 7.74
N LEU A 108 -12.62 5.72 6.81
CA LEU A 108 -11.50 5.03 6.18
C LEU A 108 -10.66 5.96 5.29
N ASP A 109 -11.29 6.92 4.63
CA ASP A 109 -10.61 7.95 3.84
C ASP A 109 -9.76 8.88 4.73
N ALA A 110 -10.36 9.39 5.81
CA ALA A 110 -9.69 10.22 6.82
C ALA A 110 -8.55 9.50 7.54
N LEU A 111 -8.76 8.23 7.92
CA LEU A 111 -7.74 7.39 8.56
C LEU A 111 -6.59 7.06 7.61
N SER A 112 -6.86 6.95 6.30
CA SER A 112 -5.84 6.65 5.30
C SER A 112 -4.99 7.89 5.06
N TRP A 113 -5.46 8.87 4.29
CA TRP A 113 -4.67 10.08 4.02
C TRP A 113 -5.44 11.39 4.20
N GLY A 114 -6.78 11.36 4.29
CA GLY A 114 -7.62 12.47 4.76
C GLY A 114 -7.19 13.85 4.29
N ASP A 115 -7.24 14.81 5.23
CA ASP A 115 -6.71 16.16 5.09
C ASP A 115 -5.42 16.35 5.93
N GLU A 116 -4.85 17.54 5.88
CA GLU A 116 -3.63 17.91 6.61
C GLU A 116 -3.78 17.70 8.14
N ALA A 117 -4.95 17.97 8.70
CA ALA A 117 -5.22 17.74 10.11
C ALA A 117 -5.15 16.24 10.46
N CYS A 118 -5.67 15.38 9.58
CA CYS A 118 -5.58 13.92 9.74
C CYS A 118 -4.12 13.42 9.62
N THR A 119 -3.33 13.98 8.70
CA THR A 119 -1.93 13.54 8.51
C THR A 119 -1.00 14.03 9.62
N GLN A 120 -1.28 15.17 10.26
CA GLN A 120 -0.49 15.70 11.37
C GLN A 120 -0.86 15.10 12.73
N ASN A 121 -2.11 14.61 12.90
CA ASN A 121 -2.57 14.06 14.17
C ASN A 121 -1.83 12.76 14.56
N ALA A 122 -1.03 12.80 15.63
CA ALA A 122 -0.18 11.69 16.07
C ALA A 122 -0.94 10.36 16.27
N LYS A 123 -2.16 10.44 16.81
CA LYS A 123 -3.01 9.26 17.04
C LYS A 123 -3.47 8.64 15.72
N ILE A 124 -3.94 9.44 14.77
CA ILE A 124 -4.36 8.97 13.44
C ILE A 124 -3.17 8.35 12.71
N ARG A 125 -1.99 9.00 12.72
CA ARG A 125 -0.78 8.45 12.11
C ARG A 125 -0.40 7.09 12.72
N TYR A 126 -0.46 6.98 14.04
CA TYR A 126 -0.14 5.73 14.74
C TYR A 126 -1.09 4.60 14.33
N GLU A 127 -2.41 4.83 14.38
CA GLU A 127 -3.41 3.81 14.04
C GLU A 127 -3.35 3.44 12.55
N ARG A 128 -3.09 4.41 11.68
CA ARG A 128 -2.82 4.18 10.25
C ARG A 128 -1.59 3.30 10.05
N ALA A 129 -0.46 3.63 10.65
CA ALA A 129 0.76 2.85 10.52
C ALA A 129 0.55 1.42 11.04
N ALA A 130 -0.17 1.27 12.16
CA ALA A 130 -0.55 -0.02 12.71
C ALA A 130 -1.40 -0.83 11.74
N PHE A 131 -2.39 -0.20 11.09
CA PHE A 131 -3.26 -0.86 10.13
C PHE A 131 -2.52 -1.24 8.84
N MET A 132 -1.74 -0.33 8.26
CA MET A 132 -1.02 -0.56 6.99
C MET A 132 0.05 -1.65 7.10
N ASN A 133 0.66 -1.81 8.27
CA ASN A 133 1.66 -2.85 8.54
C ASN A 133 1.09 -4.10 9.23
N SER A 134 -0.25 -4.18 9.38
CA SER A 134 -0.89 -5.31 10.05
C SER A 134 -0.92 -6.59 9.20
N GLN A 135 -0.95 -7.75 9.86
CA GLN A 135 -1.25 -9.02 9.17
C GLN A 135 -2.73 -9.11 8.76
N GLU A 136 -3.58 -8.31 9.38
CA GLU A 136 -5.01 -8.20 9.14
C GLU A 136 -5.33 -7.58 7.78
N LEU A 137 -4.62 -6.53 7.36
CA LEU A 137 -4.93 -5.82 6.11
C LEU A 137 -4.91 -6.76 4.89
N PRO A 138 -3.88 -7.60 4.65
CA PRO A 138 -3.92 -8.58 3.57
C PRO A 138 -5.10 -9.56 3.66
N LYS A 139 -5.49 -9.97 4.88
CA LYS A 139 -6.65 -10.84 5.10
C LYS A 139 -7.96 -10.13 4.73
N ILE A 140 -8.12 -8.88 5.14
CA ILE A 140 -9.28 -8.04 4.83
C ILE A 140 -9.41 -7.86 3.32
N LEU A 141 -8.33 -7.47 2.63
CA LEU A 141 -8.33 -7.30 1.16
C LEU A 141 -8.71 -8.59 0.42
N ARG A 142 -8.20 -9.75 0.86
CA ARG A 142 -8.59 -11.05 0.28
C ARG A 142 -10.08 -11.35 0.48
N GLN A 143 -10.61 -11.04 1.66
CA GLN A 143 -12.02 -11.25 1.98
C GLN A 143 -12.93 -10.29 1.19
N TRP A 144 -12.51 -9.04 0.97
CA TRP A 144 -13.21 -8.09 0.10
C TRP A 144 -13.26 -8.56 -1.36
N LEU A 145 -12.14 -9.11 -1.86
CA LEU A 145 -12.04 -9.69 -3.21
C LEU A 145 -12.88 -10.97 -3.36
N LYS A 146 -12.93 -11.79 -2.31
CA LYS A 146 -13.63 -13.08 -2.34
C LYS A 146 -14.24 -13.38 -0.98
N PRO A 147 -15.46 -12.89 -0.70
CA PRO A 147 -16.13 -13.12 0.57
C PRO A 147 -16.31 -14.62 0.86
N GLU A 148 -16.14 -14.99 2.13
CA GLU A 148 -16.39 -16.34 2.60
C GLU A 148 -17.85 -16.73 2.38
N ARG A 149 -18.08 -18.03 2.16
CA ARG A 149 -19.44 -18.57 2.01
C ARG A 149 -19.86 -19.13 3.35
N SER A 150 -21.09 -18.84 3.77
CA SER A 150 -21.69 -19.56 4.89
C SER A 150 -21.67 -21.06 4.59
N PRO A 151 -21.26 -21.91 5.55
CA PRO A 151 -21.28 -23.36 5.39
C PRO A 151 -22.65 -23.85 4.90
N GLY A 152 -22.67 -24.73 3.89
CA GLY A 152 -23.90 -25.29 3.34
C GLY A 152 -24.74 -24.36 2.43
N SER A 153 -24.34 -23.09 2.23
CA SER A 153 -25.10 -22.16 1.39
C SER A 153 -24.90 -22.43 -0.10
N LYS A 154 -25.99 -22.78 -0.79
CA LYS A 154 -26.06 -22.87 -2.27
C LYS A 154 -26.27 -21.52 -2.95
N LYS A 155 -26.48 -20.43 -2.19
CA LYS A 155 -26.70 -19.08 -2.76
C LYS A 155 -25.45 -18.60 -3.49
N LYS A 156 -25.65 -17.73 -4.48
CA LYS A 156 -24.56 -17.05 -5.20
C LYS A 156 -23.70 -16.29 -4.18
N ARG A 157 -22.37 -16.43 -4.28
CA ARG A 157 -21.44 -15.72 -3.40
C ARG A 157 -21.66 -14.21 -3.54
N ALA A 158 -21.59 -13.48 -2.43
CA ALA A 158 -21.60 -12.02 -2.44
C ALA A 158 -20.48 -11.50 -3.35
N ARG A 159 -20.78 -10.45 -4.12
CA ARG A 159 -19.83 -9.87 -5.07
C ARG A 159 -18.64 -9.21 -4.36
N GLY A 160 -18.87 -8.69 -3.16
CA GLY A 160 -17.86 -7.93 -2.40
C GLY A 160 -17.34 -6.74 -3.20
N ALA A 161 -16.10 -6.33 -2.92
CA ALA A 161 -15.37 -5.31 -3.68
C ALA A 161 -14.65 -5.89 -4.91
N ALA A 162 -14.89 -7.15 -5.25
CA ALA A 162 -14.17 -7.85 -6.33
C ALA A 162 -14.11 -7.10 -7.68
N PRO A 163 -15.16 -6.42 -8.15
CA PRO A 163 -15.10 -5.67 -9.41
C PRO A 163 -14.16 -4.49 -9.32
N THR A 164 -14.32 -3.65 -8.28
CA THR A 164 -13.50 -2.46 -8.05
C THR A 164 -12.05 -2.84 -7.83
N MET A 165 -11.78 -3.85 -6.99
CA MET A 165 -10.42 -4.32 -6.74
C MET A 165 -9.72 -4.89 -7.97
N LYS A 166 -10.47 -5.55 -8.86
CA LYS A 166 -9.90 -6.07 -10.12
C LYS A 166 -9.63 -4.96 -11.13
N ALA A 167 -10.51 -3.97 -11.23
CA ALA A 167 -10.30 -2.80 -12.08
C ALA A 167 -9.05 -2.03 -11.61
N PHE A 168 -8.99 -1.70 -10.32
CA PHE A 168 -7.81 -1.07 -9.71
C PHE A 168 -6.53 -1.90 -9.92
N ALA A 169 -6.57 -3.22 -9.70
CA ALA A 169 -5.41 -4.06 -9.93
C ALA A 169 -4.96 -4.08 -11.41
N LEU A 170 -5.88 -3.92 -12.36
CA LEU A 170 -5.53 -3.79 -13.77
C LEU A 170 -4.84 -2.46 -14.05
N GLU A 171 -5.36 -1.34 -13.54
CA GLU A 171 -4.72 -0.02 -13.64
C GLU A 171 -3.29 -0.06 -13.09
N CYS A 172 -3.09 -0.64 -11.90
CA CYS A 172 -1.74 -0.79 -11.32
C CYS A 172 -0.81 -1.67 -12.18
N ILE A 173 -1.35 -2.71 -12.83
CA ILE A 173 -0.54 -3.57 -13.72
C ILE A 173 -0.22 -2.84 -15.01
N GLU A 174 -1.16 -2.05 -15.56
CA GLU A 174 -0.96 -1.24 -16.75
C GLU A 174 0.16 -0.21 -16.54
N ASP A 175 0.12 0.54 -15.44
CA ASP A 175 1.16 1.51 -15.09
C ASP A 175 2.53 0.85 -14.88
N LEU A 176 2.55 -0.31 -14.18
CA LEU A 176 3.77 -1.07 -13.94
C LEU A 176 4.38 -1.58 -15.26
N VAL A 177 3.54 -2.14 -16.13
CA VAL A 177 3.97 -2.69 -17.43
C VAL A 177 4.43 -1.56 -18.35
N ASP A 178 3.73 -0.43 -18.40
CA ASP A 178 4.13 0.73 -19.21
C ASP A 178 5.49 1.29 -18.76
N LYS A 179 5.71 1.40 -17.44
CA LYS A 179 7.01 1.82 -16.89
C LYS A 179 8.13 0.86 -17.29
N GLU A 180 7.93 -0.44 -17.13
CA GLU A 180 8.90 -1.47 -17.51
C GLU A 180 9.15 -1.49 -19.03
N LEU A 181 8.13 -1.33 -19.86
CA LEU A 181 8.27 -1.27 -21.32
C LEU A 181 9.04 -0.02 -21.78
N ARG A 182 8.83 1.14 -21.16
CA ARG A 182 9.63 2.35 -21.44
C ARG A 182 11.09 2.18 -21.08
N GLN A 183 11.39 1.47 -19.99
CA GLN A 183 12.76 1.12 -19.60
C GLN A 183 13.40 0.14 -20.60
N LEU A 184 12.61 -0.78 -21.14
CA LEU A 184 13.07 -1.77 -22.11
C LEU A 184 13.25 -1.19 -23.53
N ALA A 185 12.52 -0.14 -23.89
CA ALA A 185 12.49 0.41 -25.24
C ALA A 185 13.89 0.73 -25.84
N PRO A 186 14.86 1.32 -25.11
CA PRO A 186 16.21 1.56 -25.63
C PRO A 186 16.98 0.28 -25.98
N HIS A 187 16.70 -0.83 -25.28
CA HIS A 187 17.34 -2.13 -25.53
C HIS A 187 16.75 -2.86 -26.74
N LEU A 188 15.53 -2.50 -27.14
CA LEU A 188 14.83 -3.08 -28.29
C LEU A 188 14.94 -2.22 -29.55
N ALA A 189 15.40 -0.98 -29.42
CA ALA A 189 15.63 -0.10 -30.55
C ALA A 189 16.88 -0.54 -31.33
N SER A 190 16.74 -0.73 -32.64
CA SER A 190 17.91 -0.81 -33.51
C SER A 190 18.65 0.54 -33.52
N PRO A 191 19.98 0.56 -33.64
CA PRO A 191 20.73 1.79 -33.87
C PRO A 191 20.09 2.57 -35.03
N ALA A 192 19.73 3.83 -34.79
CA ALA A 192 18.98 4.61 -35.76
C ALA A 192 19.83 4.87 -37.02
N GLY A 193 19.37 4.36 -38.17
CA GLY A 193 19.89 4.72 -39.50
C GLY A 193 20.77 3.69 -40.20
N GLU A 194 21.02 2.52 -39.61
CA GLU A 194 21.78 1.44 -40.27
C GLU A 194 20.85 0.26 -40.59
N ASP A 195 20.85 -0.18 -41.85
CA ASP A 195 20.33 -1.51 -42.19
C ASP A 195 21.09 -2.51 -41.33
N VAL A 196 20.35 -3.27 -40.52
CA VAL A 196 20.97 -4.24 -39.61
C VAL A 196 21.69 -5.28 -40.45
N GLU A 197 23.02 -5.26 -40.46
CA GLU A 197 23.78 -6.25 -41.22
C GLU A 197 23.45 -7.67 -40.70
N PRO A 198 23.46 -8.68 -41.59
CA PRO A 198 23.17 -10.07 -41.21
C PRO A 198 24.06 -10.55 -40.07
N GLU A 199 25.31 -10.08 -40.02
CA GLU A 199 26.27 -10.41 -38.98
C GLU A 199 25.90 -9.80 -37.63
N THR A 200 25.34 -8.59 -37.61
CA THR A 200 24.83 -7.91 -36.40
C THR A 200 23.58 -8.60 -35.87
N LEU A 201 22.67 -9.05 -36.75
CA LEU A 201 21.49 -9.85 -36.40
C LEU A 201 21.84 -11.23 -35.81
N LEU A 202 22.92 -11.84 -36.28
CA LEU A 202 23.43 -13.12 -35.77
C LEU A 202 24.32 -12.94 -34.53
N SER A 203 24.93 -11.75 -34.36
CA SER A 203 25.78 -11.36 -33.23
C SER A 203 25.00 -10.80 -32.04
N THR A 204 23.78 -10.29 -32.22
CA THR A 204 22.90 -9.92 -31.10
C THR A 204 22.55 -11.19 -30.35
N GLY A 205 23.35 -11.49 -29.33
CA GLY A 205 23.18 -12.68 -28.52
C GLY A 205 21.83 -12.60 -27.83
N PHE A 206 20.91 -13.50 -28.22
CA PHE A 206 19.61 -13.67 -27.57
C PHE A 206 19.73 -13.77 -26.04
N ALA A 207 20.85 -14.28 -25.53
CA ALA A 207 21.16 -14.32 -24.10
C ALA A 207 21.33 -12.92 -23.47
N GLY A 208 21.98 -11.97 -24.16
CA GLY A 208 22.15 -10.60 -23.68
C GLY A 208 20.82 -9.85 -23.66
N MET A 209 20.03 -9.94 -24.73
CA MET A 209 18.69 -9.36 -24.77
C MET A 209 17.76 -9.97 -23.71
N GLN A 210 17.88 -11.28 -23.45
CA GLN A 210 17.13 -11.94 -22.39
C GLN A 210 17.51 -11.41 -21.01
N GLN A 211 18.80 -11.19 -20.75
CA GLN A 211 19.29 -10.60 -19.50
C GLN A 211 18.79 -9.16 -19.33
N ASP A 212 18.81 -8.36 -20.41
CA ASP A 212 18.32 -6.97 -20.40
C ASP A 212 16.81 -6.90 -20.16
N VAL A 213 16.03 -7.82 -20.74
CA VAL A 213 14.59 -7.96 -20.51
C VAL A 213 14.29 -8.41 -19.08
N GLU A 214 15.08 -9.34 -18.53
CA GLU A 214 14.93 -9.79 -17.14
C GLU A 214 15.27 -8.69 -16.13
N ALA A 215 16.25 -7.84 -16.43
CA ALA A 215 16.63 -6.71 -15.60
C ALA A 215 15.63 -5.54 -15.69
N SER A 216 15.17 -5.22 -16.90
CA SER A 216 14.41 -3.99 -17.17
C SER A 216 12.88 -4.18 -17.11
N ALA A 217 12.39 -5.40 -17.35
CA ALA A 217 10.96 -5.68 -17.41
C ALA A 217 10.56 -7.02 -16.75
N PRO A 218 10.91 -7.25 -15.47
CA PRO A 218 10.69 -8.53 -14.80
C PRO A 218 9.20 -8.88 -14.63
N SER A 219 8.32 -7.90 -14.40
CA SER A 219 6.89 -8.14 -14.21
C SER A 219 6.18 -8.45 -15.52
N CYS A 220 6.50 -7.72 -16.59
CA CYS A 220 6.06 -7.98 -17.96
C CYS A 220 6.43 -9.39 -18.38
N LEU A 221 7.71 -9.75 -18.21
CA LEU A 221 8.21 -11.07 -18.58
C LEU A 221 7.50 -12.17 -17.80
N ARG A 222 7.31 -11.98 -16.48
CA ARG A 222 6.57 -12.93 -15.65
C ARG A 222 5.11 -13.08 -16.08
N LEU A 223 4.44 -11.99 -16.49
CA LEU A 223 3.08 -12.04 -17.01
C LEU A 223 3.01 -12.80 -18.33
N LEU A 224 3.91 -12.50 -19.27
CA LEU A 224 4.03 -13.19 -20.55
C LEU A 224 4.34 -14.67 -20.37
N LYS A 225 5.31 -15.03 -19.51
CA LYS A 225 5.63 -16.43 -19.15
C LYS A 225 4.37 -17.16 -18.64
N LYS A 226 3.58 -16.53 -17.75
CA LYS A 226 2.33 -17.11 -17.24
C LYS A 226 1.22 -17.24 -18.29
N MET A 227 1.13 -16.32 -19.26
CA MET A 227 0.15 -16.40 -20.34
C MET A 227 0.55 -17.43 -21.40
N ALA A 228 1.85 -17.56 -21.68
CA ALA A 228 2.40 -18.51 -22.65
C ALA A 228 2.31 -19.96 -22.16
N CYS A 229 2.46 -20.20 -20.86
CA CYS A 229 2.33 -21.54 -20.27
C CYS A 229 0.87 -21.86 -19.93
N ARG A 230 0.20 -22.70 -20.75
CA ARG A 230 -1.12 -23.26 -20.38
C ARG A 230 -0.97 -24.34 -19.30
N LYS A 231 -1.96 -24.43 -18.40
CA LYS A 231 -2.11 -25.56 -17.46
C LYS A 231 -2.20 -26.86 -18.28
N GLY A 232 -1.17 -27.71 -18.16
CA GLY A 232 -1.03 -28.96 -18.92
C GLY A 232 0.15 -29.03 -19.90
N GLN A 233 0.95 -27.96 -20.04
CA GLN A 233 2.21 -27.99 -20.81
C GLN A 233 3.46 -28.28 -19.98
N GLU A 234 3.33 -28.50 -18.68
CA GLU A 234 4.45 -28.84 -17.78
C GLU A 234 5.19 -30.12 -18.24
N ASP A 235 4.49 -31.04 -18.91
CA ASP A 235 5.06 -32.28 -19.45
C ASP A 235 5.75 -32.12 -20.83
N ASN A 236 5.61 -30.96 -21.49
CA ASN A 236 6.24 -30.68 -22.79
C ASN A 236 7.52 -29.85 -22.62
N ALA A 237 8.44 -30.34 -21.79
CA ALA A 237 9.76 -29.76 -21.51
C ALA A 237 10.70 -29.60 -22.73
N LYS A 238 10.28 -30.01 -23.95
CA LYS A 238 11.06 -29.85 -25.20
C LYS A 238 10.89 -28.48 -25.87
N LYS A 239 9.89 -27.68 -25.51
CA LYS A 239 9.74 -26.28 -25.95
C LYS A 239 9.95 -25.38 -24.74
N GLY A 240 11.20 -24.97 -24.51
CA GLY A 240 11.54 -24.11 -23.39
C GLY A 240 10.65 -22.85 -23.36
N PRO A 241 10.09 -22.47 -22.20
CA PRO A 241 9.22 -21.29 -22.06
C PRO A 241 9.94 -19.99 -22.46
N GLU A 242 11.27 -19.99 -22.43
CA GLU A 242 12.13 -18.90 -22.89
C GLU A 242 11.98 -18.64 -24.39
N LYS A 243 11.91 -19.70 -25.21
CA LYS A 243 11.77 -19.57 -26.67
C LYS A 243 10.41 -19.04 -27.10
N VAL A 244 9.35 -19.30 -26.33
CA VAL A 244 7.98 -18.84 -26.65
C VAL A 244 7.79 -17.38 -26.24
N SER A 245 8.40 -16.97 -25.12
CA SER A 245 8.34 -15.57 -24.66
C SER A 245 9.03 -14.64 -25.65
N LEU A 246 10.19 -15.06 -26.17
CA LEU A 246 11.01 -14.28 -27.08
C LEU A 246 10.38 -14.10 -28.49
N VAL A 247 9.59 -15.07 -28.97
CA VAL A 247 8.83 -14.94 -30.23
C VAL A 247 7.74 -13.87 -30.13
N ILE A 248 7.14 -13.66 -28.96
CA ILE A 248 6.12 -12.61 -28.76
C ILE A 248 6.76 -11.22 -28.86
N TYR A 249 8.02 -11.06 -28.43
CA TYR A 249 8.76 -9.79 -28.55
C TYR A 249 9.14 -9.42 -30.00
N ILE A 250 9.24 -10.40 -30.91
CA ILE A 250 9.78 -10.20 -32.27
C ILE A 250 8.67 -10.08 -33.34
N THR A 251 7.42 -10.43 -33.03
CA THR A 251 6.33 -10.51 -34.03
C THR A 251 5.35 -9.34 -34.03
N ARG A 252 5.74 -8.16 -33.53
CA ARG A 252 4.93 -6.94 -33.65
C ARG A 252 5.79 -5.72 -33.92
#